data_AF-A0A7V2NS07-F1
#
_entry.id   AF-A0A7V2NS07-F1
#
_cell.length_a   1.000
_cell.length_b   1.000
_cell.length_c   1.000
_cell.angle_alpha   90.00
_cell.angle_beta   90.00
_cell.angle_gamma   90.00
#
_symmetry.space_group_name_H-M   'P 1'
#
loop_
_entity.id
_entity.type
_entity.pdbx_description
1 polymer ?
#
loop_
_entity_poly.entity_id
_entity_poly.type
_entity_poly.pdbx_seq_one_letter_code
_entity_poly.pdbx_strand_id
1 'polypeptide(L)'
;MNIDKHDIAIAALLHDIGKVMQRAELPMNGDYTSRCPTNQYGNHTHLHVTWTEEFFEKFKYIGDEKLWQQITNLAASHHYLPSFANKEELWLAQCIMLGDRISAKWDRKAEETSGIMYKKRPLYPVFESIHLDSRDEKFDKQIPFISLGKFEKDLLNNGDAFVKADEVTEKCPEYKELYLTFEEEYALLMEKWNKKEISKVHFVDALDSLLEQYFWCIPSNTLENHPTNSLYHHSKTTAAIAVGLFQYCQNGDRSILTDKLIDSQEKLFLLLGGDLSGIQSYIFDLNPENSKGASKTLRARSFKVKILLEMTLNHIIRNLDISRQNILMNAGGKFMMLLPKNEGLDDKLKILQKEIDSAFYKRFQGMLSLNIDWGTDVTFSELSMNKFKATLDRFLDNLEQAKKRKFSKVLWEGNWKTEEFKSETKLYSDEICDLC
;
A
#
# COMPACT_ATOMS: atom_id res chain seq x y z
N MET A 1 -20.75 -0.17 18.09
CA MET A 1 -19.33 -0.57 18.06
C MET A 1 -18.51 0.64 17.66
N ASN A 2 -17.28 0.80 18.13
CA ASN A 2 -16.45 1.95 17.72
C ASN A 2 -15.66 1.59 16.45
N ILE A 3 -15.48 2.57 15.57
CA ILE A 3 -14.63 2.50 14.37
C ILE A 3 -13.22 2.01 14.78
N ASP A 4 -12.70 1.03 14.05
CA ASP A 4 -11.33 0.53 14.18
C ASP A 4 -10.46 0.87 12.97
N LYS A 5 -9.18 0.50 13.03
CA LYS A 5 -8.20 0.76 11.97
C LYS A 5 -8.57 0.14 10.61
N HIS A 6 -9.27 -0.99 10.61
CA HIS A 6 -9.70 -1.68 9.40
C HIS A 6 -10.92 -0.99 8.78
N ASP A 7 -11.81 -0.42 9.59
CA ASP A 7 -12.91 0.42 9.11
C ASP A 7 -12.38 1.69 8.40
N ILE A 8 -11.35 2.33 8.98
CA ILE A 8 -10.63 3.45 8.33
C ILE A 8 -9.96 3.00 7.03
N ALA A 9 -9.32 1.82 7.03
CA ALA A 9 -8.71 1.27 5.82
C ALA A 9 -9.74 1.04 4.70
N ILE A 10 -10.92 0.49 5.02
CA ILE A 10 -12.01 0.29 4.03
C ILE A 10 -12.45 1.63 3.46
N ALA A 11 -12.76 2.61 4.31
CA ALA A 11 -13.21 3.93 3.87
C ALA A 11 -12.14 4.62 2.99
N ALA A 12 -10.87 4.56 3.40
CA ALA A 12 -9.77 5.17 2.66
C ALA A 12 -9.42 4.45 1.36
N LEU A 13 -9.55 3.12 1.29
CA LEU A 13 -9.34 2.37 0.04
C LEU A 13 -10.42 2.69 -1.00
N LEU A 14 -11.66 2.89 -0.54
CA LEU A 14 -12.85 3.10 -1.38
C LEU A 14 -13.26 4.57 -1.57
N HIS A 15 -12.60 5.54 -0.92
CA HIS A 15 -13.01 6.96 -0.95
C HIS A 15 -13.21 7.55 -2.36
N ASP A 16 -12.44 7.04 -3.32
CA ASP A 16 -12.40 7.51 -4.71
C ASP A 16 -12.98 6.50 -5.73
N ILE A 17 -13.61 5.41 -5.28
CA ILE A 17 -14.15 4.37 -6.19
C ILE A 17 -15.15 4.97 -7.19
N GLY A 18 -15.90 5.98 -6.77
CA GLY A 18 -16.84 6.68 -7.62
C GLY A 18 -16.22 7.37 -8.82
N LYS A 19 -14.90 7.62 -8.85
CA LYS A 19 -14.20 8.15 -10.05
C LYS A 19 -14.30 7.16 -11.21
N VAL A 20 -14.19 5.87 -10.94
CA VAL A 20 -14.30 4.81 -11.97
C VAL A 20 -15.73 4.76 -12.50
N MET A 21 -16.71 4.73 -11.59
CA MET A 21 -18.14 4.68 -11.94
C MET A 21 -18.59 5.91 -12.72
N GLN A 22 -18.13 7.10 -12.33
CA GLN A 22 -18.39 8.36 -13.03
C GLN A 22 -17.81 8.34 -14.46
N ARG A 23 -16.58 7.85 -14.63
CA ARG A 23 -15.91 7.78 -15.94
C ARG A 23 -16.51 6.69 -16.83
N ALA A 24 -17.05 5.63 -16.24
CA ALA A 24 -17.83 4.59 -16.91
C ALA A 24 -19.27 5.02 -17.26
N GLU A 25 -19.70 6.22 -16.86
CA GLU A 25 -21.07 6.73 -17.02
C GLU A 25 -22.14 5.77 -16.48
N LEU A 26 -21.86 5.16 -15.33
CA LEU A 26 -22.83 4.28 -14.69
C LEU A 26 -24.05 5.09 -14.21
N PRO A 27 -25.25 4.53 -14.35
CA PRO A 27 -26.46 5.19 -13.88
C PRO A 27 -26.38 5.44 -12.37
N MET A 28 -26.91 6.58 -11.94
CA MET A 28 -27.10 6.94 -10.55
C MET A 28 -28.57 6.73 -10.19
N ASN A 29 -28.87 6.00 -9.11
CA ASN A 29 -30.25 5.78 -8.69
C ASN A 29 -30.65 6.78 -7.59
N GLY A 30 -29.71 7.18 -6.73
CA GLY A 30 -29.95 8.17 -5.67
C GLY A 30 -29.59 9.62 -6.04
N ASP A 31 -30.02 10.57 -5.21
CA ASP A 31 -29.48 11.93 -5.21
C ASP A 31 -28.64 12.14 -3.94
N TYR A 32 -27.32 12.15 -4.14
CA TYR A 32 -26.33 12.30 -3.07
C TYR A 32 -25.54 13.60 -3.18
N THR A 33 -26.04 14.57 -3.96
CA THR A 33 -25.36 15.86 -4.21
C THR A 33 -25.10 16.68 -2.94
N SER A 34 -25.83 16.41 -1.85
CA SER A 34 -25.60 16.98 -0.52
C SER A 34 -24.22 16.67 0.07
N ARG A 35 -23.54 15.61 -0.41
CA ARG A 35 -22.16 15.27 -0.03
C ARG A 35 -21.11 16.07 -0.80
N CYS A 36 -21.49 16.67 -1.92
CA CYS A 36 -20.57 17.38 -2.78
C CYS A 36 -20.29 18.80 -2.26
N PRO A 37 -19.02 19.20 -2.11
CA PRO A 37 -18.69 20.59 -1.84
C PRO A 37 -19.11 21.50 -3.00
N THR A 38 -19.51 22.73 -2.70
CA THR A 38 -19.87 23.73 -3.69
C THR A 38 -18.72 24.71 -3.94
N ASN A 39 -18.53 25.10 -5.20
CA ASN A 39 -17.57 26.15 -5.54
C ASN A 39 -18.17 27.55 -5.28
N GLN A 40 -17.36 28.60 -5.50
CA GLN A 40 -17.76 30.00 -5.34
C GLN A 40 -18.96 30.44 -6.20
N TYR A 41 -19.32 29.65 -7.22
CA TYR A 41 -20.46 29.90 -8.11
C TYR A 41 -21.70 29.07 -7.74
N GLY A 42 -21.65 28.31 -6.64
CA GLY A 42 -22.75 27.46 -6.19
C GLY A 42 -22.86 26.11 -6.91
N ASN A 43 -21.94 25.78 -7.82
CA ASN A 43 -21.94 24.50 -8.52
C ASN A 43 -21.28 23.41 -7.65
N HIS A 44 -21.90 22.23 -7.61
CA HIS A 44 -21.31 21.07 -6.96
C HIS A 44 -20.01 20.65 -7.66
N THR A 45 -19.01 20.32 -6.86
CA THR A 45 -17.71 19.80 -7.29
C THR A 45 -17.49 18.41 -6.71
N HIS A 46 -16.45 17.70 -7.17
CA HIS A 46 -16.14 16.35 -6.69
C HIS A 46 -17.34 15.39 -6.81
N LEU A 47 -18.08 15.46 -7.93
CA LEU A 47 -19.30 14.68 -8.14
C LEU A 47 -19.10 13.16 -7.99
N HIS A 48 -17.87 12.65 -8.17
CA HIS A 48 -17.55 11.24 -7.97
C HIS A 48 -17.95 10.72 -6.56
N VAL A 49 -18.07 11.58 -5.54
CA VAL A 49 -18.49 11.15 -4.20
C VAL A 49 -19.93 10.63 -4.17
N THR A 50 -20.79 11.05 -5.10
CA THR A 50 -22.16 10.51 -5.21
C THR A 50 -22.14 9.06 -5.70
N TRP A 51 -21.24 8.73 -6.62
CA TRP A 51 -21.07 7.34 -7.07
C TRP A 51 -20.42 6.48 -6.00
N THR A 52 -19.54 7.07 -5.18
CA THR A 52 -19.00 6.40 -4.00
C THR A 52 -20.12 6.03 -3.04
N GLU A 53 -21.04 6.95 -2.73
CA GLU A 53 -22.23 6.64 -1.93
C GLU A 53 -23.09 5.52 -2.55
N GLU A 54 -23.42 5.62 -3.85
CA GLU A 54 -24.20 4.60 -4.57
C GLU A 54 -23.53 3.22 -4.49
N PHE A 55 -22.20 3.15 -4.58
CA PHE A 55 -21.46 1.90 -4.42
C PHE A 55 -21.67 1.28 -3.03
N PHE A 56 -21.57 2.08 -1.97
CA PHE A 56 -21.78 1.63 -0.58
C PHE A 56 -23.24 1.24 -0.31
N GLU A 57 -24.21 1.93 -0.93
CA GLU A 57 -25.64 1.59 -0.86
C GLU A 57 -25.97 0.29 -1.58
N LYS A 58 -25.32 0.04 -2.73
CA LYS A 58 -25.46 -1.22 -3.47
C LYS A 58 -24.87 -2.40 -2.70
N PHE A 59 -23.73 -2.22 -2.04
CA PHE A 59 -23.00 -3.28 -1.35
C PHE A 59 -23.01 -3.13 0.16
N LYS A 60 -24.14 -3.49 0.79
CA LYS A 60 -24.31 -3.34 2.24
C LYS A 60 -23.62 -4.43 3.05
N TYR A 61 -22.98 -4.03 4.15
CA TYR A 61 -22.58 -4.95 5.22
C TYR A 61 -23.76 -5.18 6.17
N ILE A 62 -24.26 -6.42 6.24
CA ILE A 62 -25.46 -6.77 7.02
C ILE A 62 -25.18 -7.00 8.51
N GLY A 63 -23.91 -7.08 8.91
CA GLY A 63 -23.53 -7.39 10.28
C GLY A 63 -23.70 -6.23 11.26
N ASP A 64 -23.54 -4.99 10.79
CA ASP A 64 -23.76 -3.76 11.55
C ASP A 64 -24.02 -2.59 10.57
N GLU A 65 -25.29 -2.31 10.32
CA GLU A 65 -25.73 -1.26 9.37
C GLU A 65 -25.27 0.14 9.80
N LYS A 66 -25.24 0.41 11.12
CA LYS A 66 -24.80 1.70 11.64
C LYS A 66 -23.31 1.90 11.39
N LEU A 67 -22.50 0.87 11.66
CA LEU A 67 -21.07 0.91 11.37
C LEU A 67 -20.82 1.10 9.87
N TRP A 68 -21.55 0.36 9.02
CA TRP A 68 -21.42 0.51 7.56
C TRP A 68 -21.74 1.94 7.12
N GLN A 69 -22.82 2.53 7.62
CA GLN A 69 -23.16 3.92 7.31
C GLN A 69 -22.08 4.92 7.75
N GLN A 70 -21.40 4.65 8.88
CA GLN A 70 -20.26 5.47 9.30
C GLN A 70 -19.10 5.36 8.32
N ILE A 71 -18.73 4.14 7.89
CA ILE A 71 -17.69 3.90 6.88
C ILE A 71 -18.06 4.61 5.56
N THR A 72 -19.31 4.46 5.12
CA THR A 72 -19.86 5.15 3.94
C THR A 72 -19.70 6.66 4.05
N ASN A 73 -20.09 7.27 5.18
CA ASN A 73 -19.95 8.71 5.38
C ASN A 73 -18.48 9.15 5.32
N LEU A 74 -17.58 8.39 5.94
CA LEU A 74 -16.15 8.66 5.92
C LEU A 74 -15.58 8.61 4.50
N ALA A 75 -16.00 7.63 3.67
CA ALA A 75 -15.56 7.50 2.29
C ALA A 75 -16.19 8.57 1.37
N ALA A 76 -17.50 8.81 1.46
CA ALA A 76 -18.25 9.66 0.53
C ALA A 76 -18.31 11.14 0.91
N SER A 77 -17.77 11.55 2.07
CA SER A 77 -17.77 12.96 2.52
C SER A 77 -16.38 13.51 2.87
N HIS A 78 -15.30 12.81 2.54
CA HIS A 78 -13.94 13.24 2.86
C HIS A 78 -13.54 14.60 2.24
N HIS A 79 -14.21 15.05 1.17
CA HIS A 79 -14.04 16.37 0.57
C HIS A 79 -14.90 17.49 1.21
N TYR A 80 -15.88 17.15 2.06
CA TYR A 80 -16.81 18.13 2.64
C TYR A 80 -17.00 17.90 4.14
N LEU A 81 -15.97 18.25 4.94
CA LEU A 81 -15.98 18.11 6.39
C LEU A 81 -17.20 18.72 7.13
N PRO A 82 -17.83 19.84 6.66
CA PRO A 82 -19.03 20.35 7.30
C PRO A 82 -20.23 19.38 7.33
N SER A 83 -20.22 18.29 6.55
CA SER A 83 -21.25 17.26 6.67
C SER A 83 -21.18 16.47 7.98
N PHE A 84 -20.07 16.55 8.71
CA PHE A 84 -19.89 15.85 9.99
C PHE A 84 -20.28 16.76 11.15
N ALA A 85 -21.52 16.60 11.62
CA ALA A 85 -22.07 17.41 12.72
C ALA A 85 -21.47 17.06 14.10
N ASN A 86 -20.96 15.84 14.28
CA ASN A 86 -20.38 15.38 15.54
C ASN A 86 -18.84 15.40 15.49
N LYS A 87 -18.20 15.70 16.64
CA LYS A 87 -16.74 15.78 16.72
C LYS A 87 -16.06 14.41 16.58
N GLU A 88 -16.75 13.32 16.88
CA GLU A 88 -16.19 11.96 16.85
C GLU A 88 -16.01 11.42 15.43
N GLU A 89 -16.85 11.79 14.48
CA GLU A 89 -16.68 11.40 13.06
C GLU A 89 -15.80 12.41 12.32
N LEU A 90 -15.81 13.68 12.73
CA LEU A 90 -15.00 14.72 12.10
C LEU A 90 -13.51 14.37 12.07
N TRP A 91 -12.93 13.94 13.20
CA TRP A 91 -11.50 13.62 13.27
C TRP A 91 -11.14 12.37 12.44
N LEU A 92 -12.05 11.40 12.35
CA LEU A 92 -11.89 10.22 11.50
C LEU A 92 -11.88 10.62 10.02
N ALA A 93 -12.79 11.52 9.61
CA ALA A 93 -12.84 12.04 8.25
C ALA A 93 -11.60 12.89 7.94
N GLN A 94 -11.09 13.64 8.92
CA GLN A 94 -9.84 14.40 8.78
C GLN A 94 -8.63 13.49 8.53
N CYS A 95 -8.55 12.30 9.15
CA CYS A 95 -7.49 11.32 8.85
C CYS A 95 -7.51 10.91 7.37
N ILE A 96 -8.68 10.61 6.81
CA ILE A 96 -8.83 10.22 5.40
C ILE A 96 -8.54 11.39 4.47
N MET A 97 -9.11 12.56 4.75
CA MET A 97 -8.91 13.79 3.97
C MET A 97 -7.43 14.18 3.91
N LEU A 98 -6.73 14.14 5.05
CA LEU A 98 -5.30 14.46 5.09
C LEU A 98 -4.49 13.41 4.32
N GLY A 99 -4.81 12.12 4.50
CA GLY A 99 -4.24 11.03 3.72
C GLY A 99 -4.39 11.23 2.21
N ASP A 100 -5.60 11.52 1.74
CA ASP A 100 -5.91 11.80 0.33
C ASP A 100 -5.08 12.98 -0.19
N ARG A 101 -5.05 14.10 0.55
CA ARG A 101 -4.32 15.30 0.12
C ARG A 101 -2.81 15.10 0.02
N ILE A 102 -2.20 14.36 0.95
CA ILE A 102 -0.76 14.12 0.89
C ILE A 102 -0.41 13.11 -0.21
N SER A 103 -1.27 12.12 -0.47
CA SER A 103 -1.14 11.19 -1.61
C SER A 103 -1.28 11.95 -2.93
N ALA A 104 -2.26 12.84 -3.06
CA ALA A 104 -2.46 13.69 -4.24
C ALA A 104 -1.29 14.66 -4.50
N LYS A 105 -0.43 14.94 -3.51
CA LYS A 105 0.80 15.74 -3.73
C LYS A 105 1.90 14.98 -4.48
N TRP A 106 1.68 13.70 -4.79
CA TRP A 106 2.51 12.94 -5.72
C TRP A 106 2.11 13.11 -7.18
N ASP A 107 0.92 13.67 -7.41
CA ASP A 107 0.46 14.04 -8.74
C ASP A 107 1.20 15.31 -9.22
N ARG A 108 1.49 15.38 -10.51
CA ARG A 108 2.15 16.54 -11.13
C ARG A 108 1.15 17.70 -11.30
N LYS A 109 1.68 18.93 -11.44
CA LYS A 109 0.84 20.12 -11.63
C LYS A 109 0.05 20.00 -12.93
N ALA A 110 -1.26 20.17 -12.83
CA ALA A 110 -2.14 20.29 -13.98
C ALA A 110 -1.93 21.63 -14.69
N GLU A 111 -1.94 21.60 -16.02
CA GLU A 111 -2.22 22.79 -16.83
C GLU A 111 -3.75 22.91 -16.97
N GLU A 112 -4.29 24.14 -16.97
CA GLU A 112 -5.72 24.37 -17.11
C GLU A 112 -6.23 23.74 -18.42
N THR A 113 -6.87 22.58 -18.32
CA THR A 113 -7.45 21.87 -19.46
C THR A 113 -8.95 21.68 -19.27
N SER A 114 -9.68 21.86 -20.38
CA SER A 114 -11.15 21.88 -20.44
C SER A 114 -11.81 20.54 -20.05
N GLY A 115 -12.97 20.62 -19.40
CA GLY A 115 -13.65 19.55 -18.64
C GLY A 115 -14.12 18.27 -19.36
N ILE A 116 -13.73 17.99 -20.61
CA ILE A 116 -14.00 16.69 -21.29
C ILE A 116 -12.75 15.79 -21.28
N MET A 117 -11.56 16.36 -21.05
CA MET A 117 -10.28 15.64 -21.17
C MET A 117 -10.13 14.49 -20.17
N TYR A 118 -10.82 14.57 -19.04
CA TYR A 118 -10.70 13.61 -17.94
C TYR A 118 -11.19 12.19 -18.27
N LYS A 119 -12.04 12.02 -19.29
CA LYS A 119 -12.54 10.72 -19.78
C LYS A 119 -11.66 10.08 -20.85
N LYS A 120 -10.74 10.86 -21.43
CA LYS A 120 -9.86 10.44 -22.52
C LYS A 120 -8.46 10.10 -22.02
N ARG A 121 -8.04 10.72 -20.91
CA ARG A 121 -6.69 10.59 -20.37
C ARG A 121 -6.40 9.16 -19.89
N PRO A 122 -5.44 8.44 -20.49
CA PRO A 122 -5.01 7.14 -19.99
C PRO A 122 -3.96 7.30 -18.88
N LEU A 123 -3.60 6.20 -18.22
CA LEU A 123 -2.42 6.13 -17.36
C LEU A 123 -1.18 5.86 -18.22
N TYR A 124 -0.07 6.54 -17.95
CA TYR A 124 1.19 6.35 -18.65
C TYR A 124 2.19 5.53 -17.81
N PRO A 125 3.02 4.68 -18.44
CA PRO A 125 4.14 4.06 -17.75
C PRO A 125 5.08 5.12 -17.18
N VAL A 126 5.54 4.95 -15.93
CA VAL A 126 6.52 5.87 -15.33
C VAL A 126 7.82 5.94 -16.14
N PHE A 127 8.17 4.87 -16.85
CA PHE A 127 9.37 4.80 -17.70
C PHE A 127 9.33 5.75 -18.90
N GLU A 128 8.14 6.14 -19.38
CA GLU A 128 7.99 7.15 -20.44
C GLU A 128 8.37 8.56 -19.95
N SER A 129 8.63 8.75 -18.65
CA SER A 129 9.14 10.03 -18.11
C SER A 129 10.64 10.02 -17.82
N ILE A 130 11.34 8.93 -18.15
CA ILE A 130 12.78 8.77 -17.90
C ILE A 130 13.52 8.81 -19.23
N HIS A 131 14.20 9.93 -19.48
CA HIS A 131 14.99 10.14 -20.70
C HIS A 131 16.45 10.41 -20.37
N LEU A 132 17.34 9.80 -21.15
CA LEU A 132 18.79 10.08 -21.07
C LEU A 132 19.18 11.34 -21.87
N ASP A 133 18.39 11.69 -22.88
CA ASP A 133 18.60 12.84 -23.76
C ASP A 133 17.50 13.89 -23.55
N SER A 134 17.87 15.18 -23.62
CA SER A 134 16.98 16.33 -23.40
C SER A 134 16.07 16.67 -24.60
N ARG A 135 15.56 15.69 -25.34
CA ARG A 135 14.64 15.95 -26.46
C ARG A 135 13.20 16.01 -25.96
N ASP A 136 12.39 16.88 -26.59
CA ASP A 136 10.96 17.01 -26.33
C ASP A 136 10.26 15.64 -26.38
N GLU A 137 9.68 15.27 -25.24
CA GLU A 137 9.19 13.92 -24.95
C GLU A 137 7.81 13.69 -25.58
N LYS A 138 7.68 12.64 -26.40
CA LYS A 138 6.39 12.09 -26.76
C LYS A 138 6.15 10.84 -25.94
N PHE A 139 5.10 10.87 -25.13
CA PHE A 139 4.57 9.68 -24.46
C PHE A 139 3.86 8.82 -25.51
N ASP A 140 4.57 7.81 -26.02
CA ASP A 140 4.09 6.99 -27.13
C ASP A 140 3.34 5.74 -26.64
N LYS A 141 3.54 5.36 -25.36
CA LYS A 141 2.87 4.22 -24.73
C LYS A 141 1.95 4.64 -23.60
N GLN A 142 0.88 3.87 -23.42
CA GLN A 142 0.00 3.94 -22.26
C GLN A 142 -0.17 2.55 -21.63
N ILE A 143 -0.63 2.55 -20.38
CA ILE A 143 -1.08 1.34 -19.70
C ILE A 143 -2.42 0.88 -20.33
N PRO A 144 -2.57 -0.40 -20.68
CA PRO A 144 -3.84 -0.93 -21.15
C PRO A 144 -4.88 -0.98 -20.02
N PHE A 145 -6.14 -0.72 -20.36
CA PHE A 145 -7.28 -0.94 -19.47
C PHE A 145 -7.59 -2.44 -19.42
N ILE A 146 -6.85 -3.18 -18.60
CA ILE A 146 -7.04 -4.61 -18.34
C ILE A 146 -6.69 -4.92 -16.88
N SER A 147 -7.13 -6.08 -16.39
CA SER A 147 -6.73 -6.56 -15.08
C SER A 147 -5.23 -6.88 -15.01
N LEU A 148 -4.63 -6.74 -13.83
CA LEU A 148 -3.19 -6.92 -13.63
C LEU A 148 -2.75 -8.33 -14.02
N GLY A 149 -3.49 -9.37 -13.60
CA GLY A 149 -3.19 -10.75 -14.00
C GLY A 149 -3.24 -10.99 -15.51
N LYS A 150 -4.10 -10.26 -16.26
CA LYS A 150 -4.10 -10.31 -17.72
C LYS A 150 -2.87 -9.61 -18.30
N PHE A 151 -2.51 -8.44 -17.78
CA PHE A 151 -1.30 -7.72 -18.18
C PHE A 151 -0.04 -8.56 -17.97
N GLU A 152 0.12 -9.19 -16.80
CA GLU A 152 1.26 -10.08 -16.52
C GLU A 152 1.33 -11.26 -17.50
N LYS A 153 0.18 -11.87 -17.79
CA LYS A 153 0.10 -12.97 -18.76
C LYS A 153 0.46 -12.51 -20.18
N ASP A 154 -0.04 -11.36 -20.61
CA ASP A 154 0.25 -10.81 -21.94
C ASP A 154 1.74 -10.42 -22.05
N LEU A 155 2.32 -9.84 -20.99
CA LEU A 155 3.74 -9.50 -20.93
C LEU A 155 4.62 -10.76 -21.02
N LEU A 156 4.27 -11.83 -20.29
CA LEU A 156 5.01 -13.09 -20.33
C LEU A 156 4.94 -13.78 -21.69
N ASN A 157 3.79 -13.69 -22.38
CA ASN A 157 3.59 -14.35 -23.67
C ASN A 157 4.17 -13.56 -24.85
N ASN A 158 4.08 -12.23 -24.82
CA ASN A 158 4.37 -11.37 -25.96
C ASN A 158 5.66 -10.54 -25.79
N GLY A 159 6.21 -10.45 -24.58
CA GLY A 159 7.39 -9.62 -24.27
C GLY A 159 7.10 -8.11 -24.15
N ASP A 160 5.92 -7.67 -24.57
CA ASP A 160 5.38 -6.32 -24.37
C ASP A 160 3.85 -6.42 -24.18
N ALA A 161 3.33 -5.64 -23.24
CA ALA A 161 1.89 -5.54 -22.96
C ALA A 161 1.40 -4.09 -22.93
N PHE A 162 2.27 -3.11 -23.19
CA PHE A 162 1.87 -1.71 -23.31
C PHE A 162 1.20 -1.47 -24.66
N VAL A 163 0.29 -0.49 -24.71
CA VAL A 163 -0.41 -0.12 -25.94
C VAL A 163 -0.05 1.30 -26.36
N LYS A 164 -0.25 1.63 -27.63
CA LYS A 164 0.01 2.98 -28.14
C LYS A 164 -0.88 3.99 -27.41
N ALA A 165 -0.29 5.12 -27.01
CA ALA A 165 -1.03 6.19 -26.36
C ALA A 165 -2.14 6.74 -27.27
N ASP A 166 -3.33 6.88 -26.70
CA ASP A 166 -4.52 7.42 -27.35
C ASP A 166 -5.27 8.33 -26.37
N GLU A 167 -5.08 9.63 -26.56
CA GLU A 167 -5.73 10.72 -25.82
C GLU A 167 -6.98 11.26 -26.53
N VAL A 168 -7.34 10.69 -27.69
CA VAL A 168 -8.44 11.21 -28.51
C VAL A 168 -9.75 10.50 -28.18
N THR A 169 -9.69 9.18 -28.00
CA THR A 169 -10.86 8.34 -27.74
C THR A 169 -11.29 8.41 -26.29
N GLU A 170 -12.59 8.54 -26.05
CA GLU A 170 -13.16 8.40 -24.72
C GLU A 170 -13.04 6.95 -24.25
N LYS A 171 -12.54 6.76 -23.02
CA LYS A 171 -12.27 5.43 -22.45
C LYS A 171 -13.46 4.89 -21.65
N CYS A 172 -14.65 5.47 -21.82
CA CYS A 172 -15.85 5.11 -21.06
C CYS A 172 -16.22 3.62 -21.18
N PRO A 173 -16.18 3.00 -22.38
CA PRO A 173 -16.42 1.56 -22.51
C PRO A 173 -15.42 0.71 -21.73
N GLU A 174 -14.13 1.06 -21.77
CA GLU A 174 -13.06 0.36 -21.06
C GLU A 174 -13.23 0.49 -19.54
N TYR A 175 -13.52 1.69 -19.03
CA TYR A 175 -13.85 1.89 -17.62
C TYR A 175 -15.03 1.03 -17.19
N LYS A 176 -16.06 0.94 -18.03
CA LYS A 176 -17.26 0.15 -17.76
C LYS A 176 -16.96 -1.35 -17.74
N GLU A 177 -16.19 -1.86 -18.69
CA GLU A 177 -15.79 -3.27 -18.72
C GLU A 177 -15.01 -3.66 -17.46
N LEU A 178 -13.98 -2.88 -17.09
CA LEU A 178 -13.21 -3.16 -15.87
C LEU A 178 -14.07 -3.09 -14.61
N TYR A 179 -14.93 -2.08 -14.51
CA TYR A 179 -15.79 -1.92 -13.34
C TYR A 179 -16.76 -3.08 -13.20
N LEU A 180 -17.38 -3.55 -14.30
CA LEU A 180 -18.34 -4.66 -14.22
C LEU A 180 -17.69 -5.96 -13.75
N THR A 181 -16.49 -6.29 -14.23
CA THR A 181 -15.75 -7.46 -13.73
C THR A 181 -15.30 -7.30 -12.29
N PHE A 182 -14.80 -6.12 -11.91
CA PHE A 182 -14.50 -5.78 -10.52
C PHE A 182 -15.74 -5.93 -9.62
N GLU A 183 -16.88 -5.45 -10.08
CA GLU A 183 -18.15 -5.46 -9.35
C GLU A 183 -18.62 -6.88 -9.03
N GLU A 184 -18.50 -7.80 -9.98
CA GLU A 184 -18.81 -9.22 -9.78
C GLU A 184 -17.92 -9.85 -8.71
N GLU A 185 -16.61 -9.62 -8.75
CA GLU A 185 -15.68 -10.15 -7.73
C GLU A 185 -15.86 -9.49 -6.36
N TYR A 186 -16.13 -8.18 -6.33
CA TYR A 186 -16.43 -7.45 -5.09
C TYR A 186 -17.72 -7.94 -4.45
N ALA A 187 -18.76 -8.24 -5.25
CA ALA A 187 -20.00 -8.83 -4.77
C ALA A 187 -19.77 -10.18 -4.07
N LEU A 188 -18.94 -11.04 -4.65
CA LEU A 188 -18.54 -12.32 -4.04
C LEU A 188 -17.77 -12.11 -2.73
N LEU A 189 -16.85 -11.13 -2.70
CA LEU A 189 -16.09 -10.81 -1.50
C LEU A 189 -17.01 -10.31 -0.37
N MET A 190 -17.95 -9.41 -0.69
CA MET A 190 -18.97 -8.92 0.25
C MET A 190 -19.89 -10.03 0.74
N GLU A 191 -20.32 -10.94 -0.13
CA GLU A 191 -21.12 -12.10 0.24
C GLU A 191 -20.40 -12.97 1.28
N LYS A 192 -19.13 -13.28 1.05
CA LYS A 192 -18.29 -14.05 1.99
C LYS A 192 -18.15 -13.37 3.34
N TRP A 193 -17.97 -12.04 3.34
CA TRP A 193 -17.87 -11.27 4.58
C TRP A 193 -19.20 -11.23 5.34
N ASN A 194 -20.31 -11.00 4.64
CA ASN A 194 -21.67 -11.01 5.20
C ASN A 194 -22.04 -12.38 5.79
N LYS A 195 -21.63 -13.48 5.15
CA LYS A 195 -21.77 -14.85 5.65
C LYS A 195 -20.81 -15.21 6.78
N LYS A 196 -19.89 -14.29 7.15
CA LYS A 196 -18.83 -14.51 8.15
C LYS A 196 -17.88 -15.66 7.81
N GLU A 197 -17.72 -15.98 6.53
CA GLU A 197 -16.71 -16.95 6.05
C GLU A 197 -15.29 -16.39 6.20
N ILE A 198 -15.16 -15.06 6.17
CA ILE A 198 -13.90 -14.34 6.35
C ILE A 198 -14.04 -13.28 7.44
N SER A 199 -12.92 -12.96 8.10
CA SER A 199 -12.86 -11.90 9.11
C SER A 199 -12.78 -10.52 8.44
N LYS A 200 -13.03 -9.45 9.20
CA LYS A 200 -12.85 -8.06 8.72
C LYS A 200 -11.42 -7.85 8.19
N VAL A 201 -10.40 -8.35 8.89
CA VAL A 201 -8.98 -8.25 8.48
C VAL A 201 -8.78 -8.88 7.10
N HIS A 202 -9.28 -10.11 6.90
CA HIS A 202 -9.16 -10.80 5.61
C HIS A 202 -9.96 -10.11 4.51
N PHE A 203 -11.10 -9.48 4.83
CA PHE A 203 -11.87 -8.68 3.88
C PHE A 203 -11.08 -7.46 3.40
N VAL A 204 -10.46 -6.70 4.31
CA VAL A 204 -9.64 -5.52 3.92
C VAL A 204 -8.44 -5.92 3.08
N ASP A 205 -7.75 -7.01 3.43
CA ASP A 205 -6.60 -7.50 2.66
C ASP A 205 -7.01 -8.00 1.26
N ALA A 206 -8.16 -8.65 1.15
CA ALA A 206 -8.71 -9.08 -0.13
C ALA A 206 -9.21 -7.87 -0.96
N LEU A 207 -9.81 -6.86 -0.32
CA LEU A 207 -10.23 -5.62 -0.97
C LEU A 207 -9.04 -4.90 -1.59
N ASP A 208 -7.95 -4.72 -0.84
CA ASP A 208 -6.70 -4.14 -1.31
C ASP A 208 -6.17 -4.86 -2.55
N SER A 209 -6.14 -6.20 -2.51
CA SER A 209 -5.70 -7.04 -3.64
C SER A 209 -6.64 -6.92 -4.86
N LEU A 210 -7.94 -6.77 -4.62
CA LEU A 210 -8.93 -6.60 -5.69
C LEU A 210 -8.80 -5.23 -6.36
N LEU A 211 -8.56 -4.17 -5.58
CA LEU A 211 -8.28 -2.84 -6.12
C LEU A 211 -6.96 -2.83 -6.90
N GLU A 212 -5.93 -3.57 -6.46
CA GLU A 212 -4.69 -3.74 -7.23
C GLU A 212 -4.99 -4.41 -8.58
N GLN A 213 -5.74 -5.50 -8.56
CA GLN A 213 -6.07 -6.26 -9.77
C GLN A 213 -6.78 -5.43 -10.83
N TYR A 214 -7.66 -4.51 -10.44
CA TYR A 214 -8.54 -3.79 -11.38
C TYR A 214 -8.21 -2.29 -11.55
N PHE A 215 -7.70 -1.61 -10.52
CA PHE A 215 -7.50 -0.15 -10.56
C PHE A 215 -6.02 0.26 -10.69
N TRP A 216 -5.09 -0.70 -10.84
CA TRP A 216 -3.68 -0.40 -11.13
C TRP A 216 -3.46 0.36 -12.45
N CYS A 217 -4.35 0.19 -13.43
CA CYS A 217 -4.25 0.80 -14.76
C CYS A 217 -5.09 2.08 -14.92
N ILE A 218 -5.82 2.49 -13.88
CA ILE A 218 -6.68 3.67 -13.91
C ILE A 218 -5.90 4.88 -13.38
N PRO A 219 -5.85 6.03 -14.08
CA PRO A 219 -5.21 7.23 -13.54
C PRO A 219 -5.98 7.80 -12.34
N SER A 220 -5.27 8.14 -11.26
CA SER A 220 -5.85 8.79 -10.06
C SER A 220 -6.36 10.20 -10.40
N ASN A 221 -5.52 10.99 -11.05
CA ASN A 221 -5.75 12.38 -11.42
C ASN A 221 -5.60 12.58 -12.92
N THR A 222 -6.72 12.82 -13.60
CA THR A 222 -6.75 13.02 -15.05
C THR A 222 -6.62 14.48 -15.47
N LEU A 223 -6.39 15.39 -14.52
CA LEU A 223 -6.01 16.79 -14.80
C LEU A 223 -4.52 16.91 -15.19
N GLU A 224 -3.70 15.90 -14.86
CA GLU A 224 -2.34 15.81 -15.39
C GLU A 224 -2.35 15.56 -16.90
N ASN A 225 -1.36 16.13 -17.60
CA ASN A 225 -1.13 15.83 -19.01
C ASN A 225 -0.67 14.38 -19.21
N HIS A 226 0.22 13.89 -18.35
CA HIS A 226 0.76 12.52 -18.42
C HIS A 226 0.72 11.87 -17.03
N PRO A 227 -0.47 11.49 -16.52
CA PRO A 227 -0.58 10.86 -15.22
C PRO A 227 0.19 9.54 -15.18
N THR A 228 1.01 9.36 -14.16
CA THR A 228 1.75 8.12 -13.90
C THR A 228 1.37 7.47 -12.58
N ASN A 229 0.53 8.15 -11.77
CA ASN A 229 0.01 7.63 -10.52
C ASN A 229 -1.34 6.93 -10.77
N SER A 230 -1.45 5.67 -10.33
CA SER A 230 -2.69 4.93 -10.50
C SER A 230 -3.64 5.14 -9.33
N LEU A 231 -4.93 4.96 -9.59
CA LEU A 231 -5.99 5.04 -8.59
C LEU A 231 -5.76 4.03 -7.47
N TYR A 232 -5.29 2.82 -7.79
CA TYR A 232 -4.90 1.84 -6.77
C TYR A 232 -3.82 2.38 -5.83
N HIS A 233 -2.70 2.87 -6.37
CA HIS A 233 -1.59 3.36 -5.53
C HIS A 233 -2.00 4.59 -4.72
N HIS A 234 -2.81 5.48 -5.29
CA HIS A 234 -3.41 6.61 -4.57
C HIS A 234 -4.27 6.11 -3.39
N SER A 235 -5.23 5.22 -3.62
CA SER A 235 -6.06 4.64 -2.55
C SER A 235 -5.23 3.91 -1.49
N LYS A 236 -4.22 3.13 -1.90
CA LYS A 236 -3.35 2.38 -1.00
C LYS A 236 -2.53 3.29 -0.09
N THR A 237 -1.92 4.33 -0.65
CA THR A 237 -1.12 5.30 0.11
C THR A 237 -2.00 6.15 1.02
N THR A 238 -3.17 6.57 0.55
CA THR A 238 -4.19 7.24 1.36
C THR A 238 -4.61 6.39 2.54
N ALA A 239 -4.88 5.09 2.34
CA ALA A 239 -5.21 4.17 3.42
C ALA A 239 -4.06 3.99 4.43
N ALA A 240 -2.82 3.82 3.97
CA ALA A 240 -1.66 3.69 4.85
C ALA A 240 -1.51 4.91 5.79
N ILE A 241 -1.66 6.11 5.23
CA ILE A 241 -1.50 7.37 5.95
C ILE A 241 -2.70 7.63 6.86
N ALA A 242 -3.92 7.42 6.38
CA ALA A 242 -5.13 7.62 7.18
C ALA A 242 -5.18 6.68 8.39
N VAL A 243 -4.81 5.41 8.21
CA VAL A 243 -4.70 4.43 9.31
C VAL A 243 -3.60 4.85 10.29
N GLY A 244 -2.45 5.30 9.79
CA GLY A 244 -1.38 5.80 10.66
C GLY A 244 -1.82 7.01 11.48
N LEU A 245 -2.47 8.01 10.87
CA LEU A 245 -3.03 9.17 11.58
C LEU A 245 -4.06 8.75 12.61
N PHE A 246 -4.96 7.83 12.24
CA PHE A 246 -5.97 7.29 13.15
C PHE A 246 -5.35 6.66 14.39
N GLN A 247 -4.36 5.78 14.21
CA GLN A 247 -3.69 5.10 15.32
C GLN A 247 -2.85 6.06 16.17
N TYR A 248 -2.18 7.04 15.56
CA TYR A 248 -1.45 8.09 16.28
C TYR A 248 -2.39 8.91 17.17
N CYS A 249 -3.54 9.32 16.64
CA CYS A 249 -4.50 10.20 17.32
C CYS A 249 -5.48 9.45 18.23
N GLN A 250 -5.54 8.12 18.17
CA GLN A 250 -6.47 7.32 18.97
C GLN A 250 -6.29 7.59 20.48
N ASN A 251 -5.03 7.69 20.92
CA ASN A 251 -4.62 8.01 22.29
C ASN A 251 -3.86 9.34 22.40
N GLY A 252 -3.82 10.13 21.32
CA GLY A 252 -3.04 11.37 21.20
C GLY A 252 -3.91 12.63 21.05
N ASP A 253 -3.26 13.75 20.73
CA ASP A 253 -3.96 15.00 20.45
C ASP A 253 -4.58 14.98 19.06
N ARG A 254 -5.91 14.92 19.00
CA ARG A 254 -6.69 14.97 17.75
C ARG A 254 -6.74 16.37 17.13
N SER A 255 -6.43 17.42 17.90
CA SER A 255 -6.50 18.81 17.44
C SER A 255 -5.48 19.13 16.34
N ILE A 256 -4.46 18.28 16.19
CA ILE A 256 -3.44 18.39 15.14
C ILE A 256 -3.99 18.10 13.74
N LEU A 257 -5.12 17.40 13.63
CA LEU A 257 -5.73 16.94 12.36
C LEU A 257 -6.41 18.08 11.60
N THR A 258 -5.63 19.08 11.23
CA THR A 258 -6.05 20.26 10.48
C THR A 258 -5.12 20.48 9.30
N ASP A 259 -5.48 21.39 8.41
CA ASP A 259 -4.65 21.75 7.24
C ASP A 259 -3.24 22.22 7.64
N LYS A 260 -3.07 22.73 8.87
CA LYS A 260 -1.78 23.14 9.42
C LYS A 260 -0.81 21.98 9.65
N LEU A 261 -1.30 20.74 9.70
CA LEU A 261 -0.46 19.55 9.87
C LEU A 261 0.59 19.42 8.75
N ILE A 262 0.27 19.94 7.55
CA ILE A 262 1.16 20.00 6.39
C ILE A 262 2.47 20.74 6.69
N ASP A 263 2.45 21.71 7.60
CA ASP A 263 3.62 22.51 7.95
C ASP A 263 4.21 22.14 9.33
N SER A 264 3.57 21.20 10.02
CA SER A 264 4.01 20.74 11.34
C SER A 264 5.38 20.04 11.27
N GLN A 265 6.20 20.30 12.28
CA GLN A 265 7.47 19.60 12.50
C GLN A 265 7.32 18.39 13.43
N GLU A 266 6.09 18.10 13.87
CA GLU A 266 5.79 16.94 14.71
C GLU A 266 6.06 15.63 13.94
N LYS A 267 6.81 14.73 14.58
CA LYS A 267 7.12 13.40 14.03
C LYS A 267 5.97 12.46 14.38
N LEU A 268 5.06 12.27 13.42
CA LEU A 268 3.86 11.44 13.58
C LEU A 268 4.13 9.98 13.24
N PHE A 269 5.11 9.73 12.36
CA PHE A 269 5.38 8.41 11.84
C PHE A 269 6.86 8.04 12.00
N LEU A 270 7.13 6.75 11.84
CA LEU A 270 8.46 6.22 11.58
C LEU A 270 8.41 5.25 10.39
N LEU A 271 9.51 5.16 9.64
CA LEU A 271 9.68 4.13 8.64
C LEU A 271 10.40 2.93 9.24
N LEU A 272 9.70 1.79 9.30
CA LEU A 272 10.28 0.49 9.62
C LEU A 272 10.69 -0.19 8.32
N GLY A 273 11.97 -0.52 8.21
CA GLY A 273 12.54 -1.21 7.06
C GLY A 273 13.09 -2.57 7.43
N GLY A 274 13.05 -3.49 6.47
CA GLY A 274 13.73 -4.78 6.54
C GLY A 274 14.50 -5.05 5.26
N ASP A 275 15.72 -5.60 5.37
CA ASP A 275 16.55 -6.03 4.26
C ASP A 275 17.07 -7.44 4.52
N LEU A 276 16.53 -8.41 3.79
CA LEU A 276 16.96 -9.79 3.82
C LEU A 276 18.23 -9.97 2.99
N SER A 277 19.36 -10.06 3.69
CA SER A 277 20.69 -10.26 3.13
C SER A 277 21.04 -11.74 2.99
N GLY A 278 21.80 -12.06 1.95
CA GLY A 278 22.28 -13.43 1.66
C GLY A 278 21.42 -14.21 0.67
N ILE A 279 20.37 -13.61 0.09
CA ILE A 279 19.43 -14.26 -0.82
C ILE A 279 20.13 -14.94 -2.01
N GLN A 280 21.04 -14.24 -2.69
CA GLN A 280 21.72 -14.80 -3.87
C GLN A 280 22.54 -16.03 -3.51
N SER A 281 23.42 -15.93 -2.51
CA SER A 281 24.20 -17.05 -2.01
C SER A 281 23.28 -18.20 -1.59
N TYR A 282 22.24 -17.92 -0.81
CA TYR A 282 21.30 -18.94 -0.37
C TYR A 282 20.61 -19.66 -1.53
N ILE A 283 20.16 -18.94 -2.57
CA ILE A 283 19.45 -19.56 -3.69
C ILE A 283 20.39 -20.38 -4.56
N PHE A 284 21.57 -19.84 -4.90
CA PHE A 284 22.45 -20.41 -5.93
C PHE A 284 23.56 -21.33 -5.40
N ASP A 285 23.77 -21.41 -4.08
CA ASP A 285 24.71 -22.34 -3.46
C ASP A 285 24.16 -23.77 -3.48
N LEU A 286 24.18 -24.38 -4.66
CA LEU A 286 23.77 -25.75 -4.93
C LEU A 286 24.99 -26.65 -4.97
N ASN A 287 24.91 -27.84 -4.35
CA ASN A 287 25.97 -28.83 -4.46
C ASN A 287 26.12 -29.30 -5.93
N PRO A 288 27.28 -29.07 -6.59
CA PRO A 288 27.51 -29.43 -7.99
C PRO A 288 27.32 -30.92 -8.28
N GLU A 289 27.52 -31.78 -7.28
CA GLU A 289 27.44 -33.24 -7.40
C GLU A 289 25.99 -33.76 -7.51
N ASN A 290 24.98 -32.94 -7.14
CA ASN A 290 23.56 -33.28 -7.17
C ASN A 290 22.76 -32.43 -8.18
N SER A 291 23.17 -32.47 -9.45
CA SER A 291 22.53 -31.71 -10.55
C SER A 291 21.11 -32.16 -10.90
N LYS A 292 20.70 -33.39 -10.51
CA LYS A 292 19.33 -33.87 -10.69
C LYS A 292 18.37 -33.12 -9.76
N GLY A 293 17.54 -32.25 -10.33
CA GLY A 293 16.52 -31.51 -9.58
C GLY A 293 16.92 -30.09 -9.18
N ALA A 294 18.09 -29.59 -9.59
CA ALA A 294 18.55 -28.23 -9.33
C ALA A 294 17.50 -27.15 -9.61
N SER A 295 16.77 -27.24 -10.74
CA SER A 295 15.71 -26.28 -11.10
C SER A 295 14.49 -26.32 -10.17
N LYS A 296 14.22 -27.46 -9.52
CA LYS A 296 13.17 -27.56 -8.48
C LYS A 296 13.68 -26.91 -7.19
N THR A 297 14.93 -27.19 -6.79
CA THR A 297 15.56 -26.60 -5.61
C THR A 297 15.65 -25.08 -5.70
N LEU A 298 16.08 -24.52 -6.83
CA LEU A 298 16.14 -23.07 -7.06
C LEU A 298 14.76 -22.40 -6.86
N ARG A 299 13.71 -23.00 -7.43
CA ARG A 299 12.33 -22.51 -7.29
C ARG A 299 11.85 -22.62 -5.84
N ALA A 300 12.14 -23.73 -5.17
CA ALA A 300 11.78 -23.94 -3.77
C ALA A 300 12.48 -22.93 -2.84
N ARG A 301 13.78 -22.67 -3.03
CA ARG A 301 14.54 -21.67 -2.26
C ARG A 301 14.05 -20.24 -2.52
N SER A 302 13.77 -19.90 -3.78
CA SER A 302 13.19 -18.60 -4.15
C SER A 302 11.82 -18.38 -3.50
N PHE A 303 10.94 -19.40 -3.55
CA PHE A 303 9.65 -19.36 -2.88
C PHE A 303 9.79 -19.25 -1.36
N LYS A 304 10.70 -20.01 -0.76
CA LYS A 304 10.98 -19.96 0.69
C LYS A 304 11.41 -18.56 1.13
N VAL A 305 12.28 -17.89 0.39
CA VAL A 305 12.67 -16.48 0.65
C VAL A 305 11.45 -15.56 0.65
N LYS A 306 10.56 -15.68 -0.35
CA LYS A 306 9.33 -14.88 -0.43
C LYS A 306 8.40 -15.13 0.78
N ILE A 307 8.15 -16.39 1.12
CA ILE A 307 7.27 -16.76 2.23
C ILE A 307 7.85 -16.37 3.59
N LEU A 308 9.17 -16.48 3.80
CA LEU A 308 9.81 -16.04 5.04
C LEU A 308 9.59 -14.54 5.29
N LEU A 309 9.67 -13.73 4.24
CA LEU A 309 9.44 -12.29 4.35
C LEU A 309 7.98 -11.98 4.65
N GLU A 310 7.03 -12.64 3.97
CA GLU A 310 5.59 -12.51 4.24
C GLU A 310 5.21 -12.96 5.66
N MET A 311 5.78 -14.07 6.14
CA MET A 311 5.59 -14.54 7.51
C MET A 311 6.13 -13.54 8.53
N THR A 312 7.30 -12.95 8.25
CA THR A 312 7.90 -11.95 9.14
C THR A 312 7.06 -10.67 9.19
N LEU A 313 6.58 -10.18 8.04
CA LEU A 313 5.67 -9.05 7.97
C LEU A 313 4.37 -9.33 8.74
N ASN A 314 3.79 -10.51 8.58
CA ASN A 314 2.60 -10.92 9.34
C ASN A 314 2.87 -11.00 10.85
N HIS A 315 4.07 -11.44 11.27
CA HIS A 315 4.48 -11.43 12.68
C HIS A 315 4.58 -10.00 13.21
N ILE A 316 5.23 -9.09 12.47
CA ILE A 316 5.34 -7.67 12.82
C ILE A 316 3.95 -7.03 12.95
N ILE A 317 3.08 -7.22 11.94
CA ILE A 317 1.72 -6.67 11.91
C ILE A 317 0.92 -7.07 13.15
N ARG A 318 0.92 -8.36 13.48
CA ARG A 318 0.17 -8.90 14.63
C ARG A 318 0.68 -8.38 15.97
N ASN A 319 2.01 -8.29 16.15
CA ASN A 319 2.60 -7.86 17.42
C ASN A 319 2.53 -6.34 17.63
N LEU A 320 2.51 -5.56 16.56
CA LEU A 320 2.37 -4.11 16.62
C LEU A 320 0.90 -3.65 16.56
N ASP A 321 -0.04 -4.55 16.28
CA ASP A 321 -1.46 -4.27 16.09
C ASP A 321 -1.73 -3.16 15.04
N ILE A 322 -0.99 -3.22 13.94
CA ILE A 322 -1.10 -2.30 12.79
C ILE A 322 -1.89 -2.94 11.65
N SER A 323 -2.30 -2.16 10.65
CA SER A 323 -2.95 -2.72 9.46
C SER A 323 -1.93 -3.14 8.41
N ARG A 324 -2.26 -4.13 7.57
CA ARG A 324 -1.41 -4.54 6.44
C ARG A 324 -1.21 -3.41 5.43
N GLN A 325 -2.18 -2.49 5.35
CA GLN A 325 -2.13 -1.30 4.49
C GLN A 325 -0.95 -0.37 4.83
N ASN A 326 -0.38 -0.45 6.03
CA ASN A 326 0.82 0.28 6.40
C ASN A 326 2.13 -0.24 5.75
N ILE A 327 2.09 -1.38 5.04
CA ILE A 327 3.20 -1.81 4.18
C ILE A 327 3.16 -0.97 2.90
N LEU A 328 4.18 -0.14 2.71
CA LEU A 328 4.34 0.69 1.50
C LEU A 328 5.07 -0.07 0.39
N MET A 329 5.99 -0.96 0.73
CA MET A 329 6.76 -1.75 -0.22
C MET A 329 7.12 -3.11 0.38
N ASN A 330 7.03 -4.16 -0.44
CA ASN A 330 7.58 -5.48 -0.16
C ASN A 330 8.12 -6.10 -1.47
N ALA A 331 9.40 -5.90 -1.77
CA ALA A 331 9.99 -6.32 -3.03
C ALA A 331 11.48 -6.67 -2.88
N GLY A 332 11.94 -7.70 -3.60
CA GLY A 332 13.37 -8.02 -3.72
C GLY A 332 14.07 -8.35 -2.39
N GLY A 333 13.35 -8.88 -1.40
CA GLY A 333 13.91 -9.14 -0.07
C GLY A 333 13.92 -7.92 0.86
N LYS A 334 13.41 -6.76 0.40
CA LYS A 334 13.28 -5.55 1.20
C LYS A 334 11.83 -5.19 1.44
N PHE A 335 11.53 -4.66 2.62
CA PHE A 335 10.23 -4.05 2.88
C PHE A 335 10.37 -2.68 3.54
N MET A 336 9.34 -1.85 3.36
CA MET A 336 9.20 -0.53 3.99
C MET A 336 7.77 -0.40 4.50
N MET A 337 7.63 -0.05 5.78
CA MET A 337 6.36 0.14 6.46
C MET A 337 6.30 1.53 7.09
N LEU A 338 5.16 2.21 6.96
CA LEU A 338 4.90 3.48 7.62
C LEU A 338 4.13 3.22 8.92
N LEU A 339 4.81 3.35 10.06
CA LEU A 339 4.22 3.09 11.37
C LEU A 339 3.85 4.38 12.09
N PRO A 340 2.70 4.44 12.77
CA PRO A 340 2.35 5.55 13.65
C PRO A 340 3.26 5.53 14.88
N LYS A 341 3.81 6.68 15.27
CA LYS A 341 4.55 6.77 16.53
C LYS A 341 3.58 6.66 17.71
N ASN A 342 3.96 5.86 18.69
CA ASN A 342 3.25 5.77 19.96
C ASN A 342 4.23 5.38 21.08
N GLU A 343 3.78 5.57 22.32
CA GLU A 343 4.55 5.18 23.49
C GLU A 343 4.80 3.66 23.51
N GLY A 344 6.06 3.26 23.74
CA GLY A 344 6.47 1.86 23.81
C GLY A 344 6.69 1.18 22.45
N LEU A 345 6.50 1.88 21.31
CA LEU A 345 6.78 1.31 19.98
C LEU A 345 8.23 0.84 19.84
N ASP A 346 9.19 1.64 20.28
CA ASP A 346 10.62 1.33 20.23
C ASP A 346 10.96 0.04 21.00
N ASP A 347 10.38 -0.14 22.18
CA ASP A 347 10.62 -1.34 22.99
C ASP A 347 9.98 -2.59 22.37
N LYS A 348 8.78 -2.48 21.80
CA LYS A 348 8.15 -3.56 21.02
C LYS A 348 9.02 -3.95 19.83
N LEU A 349 9.58 -2.97 19.11
CA LEU A 349 10.45 -3.20 17.96
C LEU A 349 11.77 -3.86 18.35
N LYS A 350 12.38 -3.48 19.48
CA LYS A 350 13.57 -4.17 20.02
C LYS A 350 13.30 -5.63 20.35
N ILE A 351 12.16 -5.93 20.98
CA ILE A 351 11.75 -7.29 21.30
C ILE A 351 11.56 -8.09 20.00
N LEU A 352 10.81 -7.55 19.05
CA LEU A 352 10.59 -8.19 17.74
C LEU A 352 11.89 -8.43 16.98
N GLN A 353 12.81 -7.46 16.95
CA GLN A 353 14.11 -7.62 16.32
C GLN A 353 14.90 -8.77 16.96
N LYS A 354 14.92 -8.86 18.30
CA LYS A 354 15.62 -9.95 19.00
C LYS A 354 15.01 -11.32 18.68
N GLU A 355 13.68 -11.43 18.64
CA GLU A 355 12.98 -12.67 18.26
C GLU A 355 13.31 -13.10 16.84
N ILE A 356 13.22 -12.17 15.89
CA ILE A 356 13.50 -12.38 14.47
C ILE A 356 14.97 -12.76 14.28
N ASP A 357 15.91 -12.01 14.85
CA ASP A 357 17.34 -12.30 14.76
C ASP A 357 17.65 -13.69 15.30
N SER A 358 17.08 -14.06 16.45
CA SER A 358 17.29 -15.39 17.06
C SER A 358 16.72 -16.51 16.17
N ALA A 359 15.53 -16.32 15.60
CA ALA A 359 14.92 -17.30 14.71
C ALA A 359 15.71 -17.47 13.41
N PHE A 360 16.16 -16.38 12.80
CA PHE A 360 16.98 -16.40 11.60
C PHE A 360 18.35 -17.01 11.86
N TYR A 361 19.01 -16.63 12.96
CA TYR A 361 20.32 -17.15 13.32
C TYR A 361 20.27 -18.66 13.58
N LYS A 362 19.32 -19.11 14.39
CA LYS A 362 19.11 -20.53 14.69
C LYS A 362 18.81 -21.34 13.43
N ARG A 363 17.98 -20.83 12.52
CA ARG A 363 17.56 -21.58 11.32
C ARG A 363 18.60 -21.57 10.21
N PHE A 364 19.24 -20.43 9.96
CA PHE A 364 20.07 -20.22 8.76
C PHE A 364 21.56 -20.04 9.06
N GLN A 365 21.96 -19.99 10.33
CA GLN A 365 23.37 -19.92 10.76
C GLN A 365 24.18 -18.83 10.03
N GLY A 366 23.53 -17.71 9.73
CA GLY A 366 24.15 -16.58 9.04
C GLY A 366 24.06 -16.57 7.51
N MET A 367 23.61 -17.64 6.86
CA MET A 367 23.39 -17.65 5.40
C MET A 367 22.31 -16.66 4.96
N LEU A 368 21.26 -16.51 5.78
CA LEU A 368 20.23 -15.49 5.62
C LEU A 368 20.16 -14.66 6.89
N SER A 369 20.07 -13.35 6.74
CA SER A 369 19.93 -12.38 7.84
C SER A 369 18.92 -11.31 7.45
N LEU A 370 17.90 -11.09 8.28
CA LEU A 370 16.95 -10.00 8.08
C LEU A 370 17.38 -8.80 8.91
N ASN A 371 17.85 -7.75 8.23
CA ASN A 371 18.35 -6.54 8.89
C ASN A 371 17.20 -5.55 9.01
N ILE A 372 16.81 -5.23 10.24
CA ILE A 372 15.67 -4.36 10.53
C ILE A 372 16.16 -3.03 11.07
N ASP A 373 15.58 -1.93 10.58
CA ASP A 373 15.81 -0.57 11.07
C ASP A 373 14.49 0.19 11.23
N TRP A 374 14.41 1.06 12.23
CA TRP A 374 13.28 1.98 12.45
C TRP A 374 13.75 3.38 12.87
N GLY A 375 14.98 3.76 12.50
CA GLY A 375 15.63 5.00 12.92
C GLY A 375 15.16 6.25 12.16
N THR A 376 14.16 6.13 11.28
CA THR A 376 13.73 7.22 10.39
C THR A 376 12.39 7.77 10.83
N ASP A 377 12.43 8.82 11.64
CA ASP A 377 11.25 9.60 12.04
C ASP A 377 10.77 10.53 10.91
N VAL A 378 9.45 10.55 10.68
CA VAL A 378 8.81 11.24 9.55
C VAL A 378 7.70 12.18 10.04
N THR A 379 7.79 13.45 9.63
CA THR A 379 6.70 14.42 9.74
C THR A 379 5.65 14.18 8.66
N PHE A 380 4.44 14.68 8.85
CA PHE A 380 3.40 14.60 7.81
C PHE A 380 3.85 15.21 6.48
N SER A 381 4.56 16.34 6.52
CA SER A 381 5.06 17.03 5.33
C SER A 381 6.09 16.22 4.54
N GLU A 382 6.88 15.39 5.21
CA GLU A 382 7.95 14.59 4.61
C GLU A 382 7.44 13.43 3.76
N LEU A 383 6.13 13.15 3.79
CA LEU A 383 5.46 12.17 2.93
C LEU A 383 5.10 12.73 1.54
N SER A 384 5.20 14.05 1.34
CA SER A 384 4.96 14.66 0.03
C SER A 384 6.14 14.46 -0.93
N MET A 385 5.85 14.35 -2.23
CA MET A 385 6.83 14.06 -3.28
C MET A 385 8.11 14.89 -3.21
N ASN A 386 8.00 16.20 -2.95
CA ASN A 386 9.14 17.13 -2.92
C ASN A 386 10.07 16.93 -1.71
N LYS A 387 9.60 16.30 -0.63
CA LYS A 387 10.40 16.03 0.59
C LYS A 387 10.73 14.55 0.76
N PHE A 388 9.92 13.66 0.20
CA PHE A 388 10.04 12.21 0.42
C PHE A 388 11.36 11.64 -0.06
N LYS A 389 11.96 12.19 -1.13
CA LYS A 389 13.30 11.76 -1.59
C LYS A 389 14.33 11.82 -0.45
N ALA A 390 14.43 12.94 0.26
CA ALA A 390 15.37 13.08 1.36
C ALA A 390 15.04 12.15 2.53
N THR A 391 13.76 11.88 2.77
CA THR A 391 13.31 10.88 3.75
C THR A 391 13.74 9.47 3.36
N LEU A 392 13.59 9.11 2.08
CA LEU A 392 13.97 7.83 1.53
C LEU A 392 15.48 7.62 1.58
N ASP A 393 16.28 8.65 1.25
CA ASP A 393 17.74 8.59 1.34
C ASP A 393 18.19 8.27 2.78
N ARG A 394 17.66 8.98 3.78
CA ARG A 394 17.94 8.68 5.20
C ARG A 394 17.52 7.28 5.61
N PHE A 395 16.36 6.83 5.15
CA PHE A 395 15.85 5.48 5.43
C PHE A 395 16.77 4.39 4.85
N LEU A 396 17.20 4.55 3.59
CA LEU A 396 18.11 3.61 2.94
C LEU A 396 19.49 3.60 3.60
N ASP A 397 20.01 4.77 3.98
CA ASP A 397 21.28 4.87 4.70
C ASP A 397 21.22 4.14 6.05
N ASN A 398 20.14 4.31 6.82
CA ASN A 398 19.95 3.62 8.09
C ASN A 398 19.88 2.10 7.91
N LEU A 399 19.18 1.61 6.88
CA LEU A 399 19.14 0.18 6.54
C LEU A 399 20.53 -0.38 6.18
N GLU A 400 21.33 0.37 5.41
CA GLU A 400 22.70 -0.05 5.08
C GLU A 400 23.62 -0.06 6.32
N GLN A 401 23.38 0.79 7.32
CA GLN A 401 24.08 0.70 8.61
C GLN A 401 23.64 -0.53 9.41
N ALA A 402 22.33 -0.85 9.44
CA ALA A 402 21.82 -2.05 10.11
C ALA A 402 22.45 -3.33 9.52
N LYS A 403 22.63 -3.40 8.20
CA LYS A 403 23.28 -4.52 7.49
C LYS A 403 24.73 -4.77 7.87
N LYS A 404 25.43 -3.79 8.45
CA LYS A 404 26.80 -3.94 8.95
C LYS A 404 26.85 -4.57 10.35
N ARG A 405 25.71 -4.75 11.02
CA ARG A 405 25.59 -5.23 12.40
C ARG A 405 24.70 -6.47 12.53
N LYS A 406 24.80 -7.37 11.55
CA LYS A 406 24.04 -8.64 11.47
C LYS A 406 24.09 -9.41 12.79
N PHE A 407 22.94 -9.83 13.29
CA PHE A 407 22.80 -10.63 14.51
C PHE A 407 23.45 -10.02 15.76
N SER A 408 23.70 -8.71 15.79
CA SER A 408 24.32 -8.08 16.95
C SER A 408 23.52 -8.29 18.23
N LYS A 409 22.19 -8.43 18.15
CA LYS A 409 21.31 -8.73 19.29
C LYS A 409 21.43 -10.17 19.81
N VAL A 410 21.96 -11.08 18.99
CA VAL A 410 22.18 -12.49 19.34
C VAL A 410 23.62 -12.68 19.80
N LEU A 411 24.59 -12.19 19.01
CA LEU A 411 26.01 -12.44 19.20
C LEU A 411 26.68 -11.55 20.26
N TRP A 412 26.04 -10.44 20.64
CA TRP A 412 26.64 -9.44 21.53
C TRP A 412 25.66 -8.96 22.62
N GLU A 413 26.08 -9.04 23.88
CA GLU A 413 25.37 -8.48 25.04
C GLU A 413 26.39 -7.98 26.06
N GLY A 414 27.03 -6.85 25.77
CA GLY A 414 28.14 -6.30 26.56
C GLY A 414 29.48 -7.03 26.35
N ASN A 415 29.44 -8.31 25.95
CA ASN A 415 30.56 -9.12 25.49
C ASN A 415 30.08 -10.08 24.37
N TRP A 416 31.02 -10.72 23.67
CA TRP A 416 30.71 -11.78 22.70
C TRP A 416 30.10 -13.01 23.37
N LYS A 417 28.97 -13.50 22.85
CA LYS A 417 28.38 -14.77 23.28
C LYS A 417 29.04 -15.93 22.56
N THR A 418 30.19 -16.37 23.07
CA THR A 418 31.01 -17.43 22.44
C THR A 418 30.27 -18.73 22.17
N GLU A 419 29.27 -19.07 22.99
CA GLU A 419 28.45 -20.27 22.79
C GLU A 419 27.61 -20.20 21.51
N GLU A 420 27.15 -19.01 21.10
CA GLU A 420 26.35 -18.83 19.88
C GLU A 420 27.15 -19.06 18.60
N PHE A 421 28.50 -19.04 18.68
CA PHE A 421 29.37 -19.32 17.53
C PHE A 421 29.65 -20.82 17.34
N LYS A 422 29.21 -21.68 18.28
CA LYS A 422 29.39 -23.12 18.16
C LYS A 422 28.26 -23.71 17.34
N SER A 423 28.60 -24.44 16.28
CA SER A 423 27.61 -25.19 15.50
C SER A 423 27.39 -26.56 16.12
N GLU A 424 26.14 -26.86 16.48
CA GLU A 424 25.72 -28.21 16.91
C GLU A 424 25.45 -29.15 15.72
N THR A 425 25.52 -28.63 14.50
CA THR A 425 25.25 -29.41 13.28
C THR A 425 26.37 -30.43 13.08
N LYS A 426 26.01 -31.72 13.08
CA LYS A 426 26.92 -32.78 12.66
C LYS A 426 27.28 -32.58 11.19
N LEU A 427 28.49 -32.12 10.92
CA LEU A 427 29.02 -31.92 9.56
C LEU A 427 29.06 -33.21 8.72
N TYR A 428 29.03 -34.37 9.39
CA TYR A 428 28.94 -35.69 8.79
C TYR A 428 27.62 -36.34 9.24
N SER A 429 26.64 -36.30 8.36
CA SER A 429 25.29 -36.84 8.54
C SER A 429 24.94 -37.62 7.28
N ASP A 430 24.45 -38.86 7.43
CA ASP A 430 23.89 -39.65 6.32
C ASP A 430 22.52 -39.10 5.85
N GLU A 431 21.98 -38.10 6.57
CA GLU A 431 20.75 -37.39 6.24
C GLU A 431 21.05 -36.10 5.47
N ILE A 432 20.20 -35.80 4.48
CA ILE A 432 20.26 -34.55 3.72
C ILE A 432 20.07 -33.39 4.71
N CYS A 433 21.04 -32.49 4.76
CA CYS A 433 20.96 -31.31 5.61
C CYS A 433 19.75 -30.44 5.20
N ASP A 434 18.93 -30.03 6.19
CA ASP A 434 17.69 -29.23 6.02
C ASP A 434 17.88 -27.84 5.39
N LEU A 435 19.12 -27.51 5.04
CA LEU A 435 19.57 -26.25 4.46
C LEU A 435 20.22 -26.39 3.07
N CYS A 436 20.65 -27.60 2.67
CA CYS A 436 21.63 -27.87 1.60
C CYS A 436 21.07 -28.14 0.17
#